data_AF-A0A8J0UHF6-F1
#
_entry.id   AF-A0A8J0UHF6-F1
#
_cell.length_a   1.000
_cell.length_b   1.000
_cell.length_c   1.000
_cell.angle_alpha   90.00
_cell.angle_beta   90.00
_cell.angle_gamma   90.00
#
_symmetry.space_group_name_H-M   'P 1'
#
loop_
_entity.id
_entity.type
_entity.pdbx_description
1 polymer ?
#
loop_
_entity_poly.entity_id
_entity_poly.type
_entity_poly.pdbx_seq_one_letter_code
_entity_poly.pdbx_strand_id
1 'polypeptide(L)'
;MVATHPVSTEQDEFSGESEDTERLYTMVFQEICNRFGKECTWDVKSLVMGNSALCFEDAPNGVEAALAAGRQVVMIPDENLNPDLTKKATLVLKSMEEFQPELFGLPPND
;
A
#
# COMPACT_ATOMS: atom_id res chain seq x y z
N MET A 1 -3.25 -36.37 -38.50
CA MET A 1 -2.05 -36.58 -37.67
C MET A 1 -1.22 -35.31 -37.70
N VAL A 2 -1.05 -34.72 -36.51
CA VAL A 2 -0.02 -33.77 -36.02
C VAL A 2 0.24 -32.44 -36.75
N ALA A 3 0.30 -31.40 -35.91
CA ALA A 3 0.47 -29.97 -36.14
C ALA A 3 1.88 -29.54 -36.59
N THR A 4 2.04 -28.26 -36.95
CA THR A 4 2.92 -27.31 -36.24
C THR A 4 2.72 -25.88 -36.76
N HIS A 5 2.41 -24.96 -35.85
CA HIS A 5 2.49 -23.51 -36.07
C HIS A 5 3.91 -23.02 -35.74
N PRO A 6 4.47 -22.02 -36.44
CA PRO A 6 5.62 -21.30 -35.93
C PRO A 6 5.15 -20.23 -34.93
N VAL A 7 5.64 -20.32 -33.71
CA VAL A 7 5.61 -19.24 -32.72
C VAL A 7 6.76 -18.29 -33.07
N SER A 8 6.43 -17.04 -33.40
CA SER A 8 7.41 -15.97 -33.46
C SER A 8 7.51 -15.33 -32.08
N THR A 9 8.73 -15.33 -31.57
CA THR A 9 9.22 -14.72 -30.34
C THR A 9 9.10 -13.20 -30.37
N GLU A 10 8.37 -12.63 -29.43
CA GLU A 10 8.58 -11.26 -28.96
C GLU A 10 8.78 -11.32 -27.45
N GLN A 11 10.05 -11.22 -27.06
CA GLN A 11 10.46 -10.91 -25.70
C GLN A 11 10.28 -9.40 -25.54
N ASP A 12 9.21 -8.98 -24.89
CA ASP A 12 9.22 -7.72 -24.17
C ASP A 12 9.37 -8.07 -22.68
N GLU A 13 10.54 -7.73 -22.15
CA GLU A 13 10.84 -7.80 -20.72
C GLU A 13 9.91 -6.82 -19.99
N PHE A 14 8.72 -7.30 -19.59
CA PHE A 14 7.83 -6.54 -18.72
C PHE A 14 8.32 -6.64 -17.27
N SER A 15 9.37 -5.88 -16.95
CA SER A 15 9.71 -5.56 -15.58
C SER A 15 8.63 -4.61 -15.03
N GLY A 16 7.74 -5.09 -14.16
CA GLY A 16 6.73 -4.23 -13.53
C GLY A 16 5.47 -4.93 -13.00
N GLU A 17 5.60 -6.08 -12.33
CA GLU A 17 4.43 -6.88 -11.92
C GLU A 17 3.58 -6.27 -10.78
N SER A 18 4.03 -5.20 -10.11
CA SER A 18 3.26 -4.57 -9.01
C SER A 18 2.32 -3.44 -9.45
N GLU A 19 2.72 -2.57 -10.39
CA GLU A 19 1.89 -1.42 -10.79
C GLU A 19 0.76 -1.79 -11.77
N ASP A 20 0.99 -2.79 -12.63
CA ASP A 20 0.02 -3.13 -13.68
C ASP A 20 -1.14 -3.99 -13.18
N THR A 21 -0.92 -4.77 -12.12
CA THR A 21 -1.98 -5.52 -11.42
C THR A 21 -2.94 -4.56 -10.71
N GLU A 22 -2.43 -3.54 -10.03
CA GLU A 22 -3.25 -2.51 -9.38
C GLU A 22 -4.12 -1.73 -10.38
N ARG A 23 -3.56 -1.44 -11.56
CA ARG A 23 -4.29 -0.79 -12.65
C ARG A 23 -5.41 -1.69 -13.17
N LEU A 24 -5.13 -2.98 -13.39
CA LEU A 24 -6.12 -3.94 -13.88
C LEU A 24 -7.27 -4.15 -12.88
N TYR A 25 -6.94 -4.35 -11.60
CA TYR A 25 -7.94 -4.44 -10.53
C TYR A 25 -8.79 -3.17 -10.44
N THR A 26 -8.18 -1.99 -10.60
CA THR A 26 -8.92 -0.71 -10.62
C THR A 26 -9.94 -0.65 -11.76
N MET A 27 -9.55 -1.05 -12.98
CA MET A 27 -10.44 -1.03 -14.14
C MET A 27 -11.59 -2.02 -13.98
N VAL A 28 -11.29 -3.25 -13.55
CA VAL A 28 -12.29 -4.29 -13.31
C VAL A 28 -13.26 -3.89 -12.19
N PHE A 29 -12.75 -3.34 -11.09
CA PHE A 29 -13.55 -2.92 -9.95
C PHE A 29 -14.52 -1.79 -10.32
N GLN A 30 -14.04 -0.78 -11.06
CA GLN A 30 -14.88 0.29 -11.58
C GLN A 30 -15.97 -0.26 -12.51
N GLU A 31 -15.64 -1.21 -13.38
CA GLU A 31 -16.62 -1.80 -14.28
C GLU A 31 -17.70 -2.60 -13.53
N ILE A 32 -17.32 -3.32 -12.48
CA ILE A 32 -18.27 -4.03 -11.61
C ILE A 32 -19.20 -3.02 -10.91
N CYS A 33 -18.65 -1.96 -10.29
CA CYS A 33 -19.45 -0.89 -9.68
C CYS A 33 -20.46 -0.27 -10.65
N ASN A 34 -20.01 0.02 -11.88
CA ASN A 34 -20.84 0.62 -12.92
C ASN A 34 -22.05 -0.27 -13.26
N ARG A 35 -21.89 -1.60 -13.28
CA ARG A 35 -23.00 -2.55 -13.54
C ARG A 35 -24.11 -2.48 -12.49
N PHE A 36 -23.82 -2.02 -11.28
CA PHE A 36 -24.79 -1.86 -10.20
C PHE A 36 -25.24 -0.41 -9.99
N GLY A 37 -24.84 0.51 -10.88
CA GLY A 37 -25.15 1.94 -10.75
C GLY A 37 -24.55 2.57 -9.49
N LYS A 38 -23.43 2.03 -9.01
CA LYS A 38 -22.73 2.51 -7.82
C LYS A 38 -21.51 3.32 -8.22
N GLU A 39 -21.30 4.43 -7.52
CA GLU A 39 -20.07 5.19 -7.63
C GLU A 39 -19.00 4.50 -6.78
N CYS A 40 -17.97 3.99 -7.45
CA CYS A 40 -16.81 3.41 -6.81
C CYS A 40 -15.96 4.56 -6.23
N THR A 41 -16.20 4.94 -4.97
CA THR A 41 -15.38 5.95 -4.30
C THR A 41 -14.02 5.38 -3.91
N TRP A 42 -13.06 6.26 -3.67
CA TRP A 42 -11.74 5.87 -3.18
C TRP A 42 -11.81 5.08 -1.86
N ASP A 43 -12.79 5.37 -1.00
CA ASP A 43 -13.00 4.65 0.26
C ASP A 43 -13.38 3.17 0.02
N VAL A 44 -14.35 2.94 -0.87
CA VAL A 44 -14.83 1.58 -1.21
C VAL A 44 -13.72 0.79 -1.89
N LYS A 45 -12.98 1.45 -2.80
CA LYS A 45 -11.84 0.83 -3.47
C LYS A 45 -10.73 0.49 -2.47
N SER A 46 -10.40 1.37 -1.53
CA SER A 46 -9.35 1.15 -0.53
C SER A 46 -9.67 -0.02 0.40
N LEU A 47 -10.95 -0.20 0.75
CA LEU A 47 -11.42 -1.34 1.53
C LEU A 47 -11.25 -2.67 0.78
N VAL A 48 -11.56 -2.71 -0.52
CA VAL A 48 -11.47 -3.95 -1.32
C VAL A 48 -10.05 -4.24 -1.79
N MET A 49 -9.25 -3.20 -2.05
CA MET A 49 -7.88 -3.31 -2.57
C MET A 49 -6.82 -3.51 -1.47
N GLY A 50 -7.21 -3.52 -0.19
CA GLY A 50 -6.26 -3.73 0.91
C GLY A 50 -5.25 -2.59 1.05
N ASN A 51 -5.69 -1.34 0.93
CA ASN A 51 -4.78 -0.20 1.00
C ASN A 51 -4.28 0.12 2.42
N SER A 52 -4.73 -0.61 3.44
CA SER A 52 -4.43 -0.38 4.86
C SER A 52 -3.18 -1.14 5.35
N ALA A 53 -2.08 -1.12 4.59
CA ALA A 53 -0.80 -1.55 5.16
C ALA A 53 -0.28 -0.41 6.06
N LEU A 54 -0.11 -0.72 7.35
CA LEU A 54 0.50 0.17 8.34
C LEU A 54 1.99 -0.15 8.42
N CYS A 55 2.84 0.83 8.08
CA CYS A 55 4.28 0.70 8.18
C CYS A 55 4.76 1.11 9.57
N PHE A 56 5.81 0.43 10.05
CA PHE A 56 6.55 0.81 11.25
C PHE A 56 7.99 1.06 10.85
N GLU A 57 8.51 2.24 11.16
CA GLU A 57 9.85 2.66 10.74
C GLU A 57 10.55 3.39 11.88
N ASP A 58 11.87 3.27 11.97
CA ASP A 58 12.70 4.02 12.93
C ASP A 58 13.45 5.18 12.26
N ALA A 59 13.57 5.13 10.92
CA ALA A 59 14.40 6.04 10.15
C ALA A 59 13.59 6.92 9.16
N PRO A 60 14.02 8.18 8.92
CA PRO A 60 13.30 9.09 8.03
C PRO A 60 13.14 8.58 6.59
N ASN A 61 14.13 7.86 6.05
CA ASN A 61 14.05 7.29 4.70
C ASN A 61 12.93 6.26 4.55
N GLY A 62 12.71 5.43 5.58
CA GLY A 62 11.58 4.50 5.62
C GLY A 62 10.24 5.23 5.67
N VAL A 63 10.15 6.31 6.44
CA VAL A 63 8.97 7.19 6.48
C VAL A 63 8.67 7.79 5.11
N GLU A 64 9.65 8.35 4.41
CA GLU A 64 9.44 8.89 3.06
C GLU A 64 8.99 7.81 2.08
N ALA A 65 9.56 6.60 2.17
CA ALA A 65 9.20 5.48 1.31
C ALA A 65 7.75 5.02 1.56
N ALA A 66 7.34 4.89 2.81
CA ALA A 66 5.96 4.53 3.17
C ALA A 66 4.96 5.59 2.69
N LEU A 67 5.28 6.88 2.86
CA LEU A 67 4.44 7.97 2.38
C LEU A 67 4.37 8.01 0.85
N ALA A 68 5.49 7.81 0.15
CA ALA A 68 5.53 7.72 -1.30
C ALA A 68 4.70 6.54 -1.84
N ALA A 69 4.63 5.44 -1.08
CA ALA A 69 3.78 4.29 -1.35
C ALA A 69 2.31 4.48 -0.92
N GLY A 70 1.93 5.67 -0.44
CA GLY A 70 0.56 5.97 0.00
C GLY A 70 0.13 5.23 1.27
N ARG A 71 1.09 4.83 2.12
CA ARG A 71 0.84 4.07 3.36
C ARG A 71 0.89 4.98 4.59
N GLN A 72 0.13 4.60 5.62
CA GLN A 72 0.29 5.18 6.95
C GLN A 72 1.57 4.64 7.57
N VAL A 73 2.28 5.48 8.31
CA VAL A 73 3.54 5.09 8.95
C VAL A 73 3.61 5.58 10.39
N VAL A 74 3.87 4.65 11.30
CA VAL A 74 4.20 4.89 12.70
C VAL A 74 5.72 4.91 12.80
N MET A 75 6.28 6.03 13.26
CA MET A 75 7.72 6.17 13.44
C MET A 75 8.10 5.97 14.92
N ILE A 76 9.10 5.13 15.19
CA ILE A 76 9.72 4.98 16.53
C ILE A 76 11.20 5.35 16.41
N PRO A 77 11.55 6.65 16.47
CA PRO A 77 12.90 7.12 16.23
C PRO A 77 13.83 6.87 17.43
N ASP A 78 15.13 6.77 17.16
CA ASP A 78 16.16 6.89 18.20
C ASP A 78 16.06 8.25 18.92
N GLU A 79 16.30 8.28 20.23
CA GLU A 79 16.21 9.49 21.05
C GLU A 79 17.16 10.61 20.59
N ASN A 80 18.25 10.26 19.90
CA ASN A 80 19.22 11.21 19.36
C ASN A 80 18.85 11.76 17.98
N LEU A 81 17.78 11.24 17.35
CA LEU A 81 17.33 11.74 16.06
C LEU A 81 16.77 13.16 16.22
N ASN A 82 17.13 14.06 15.29
CA ASN A 82 16.56 15.40 15.27
C ASN A 82 15.03 15.31 15.13
N PRO A 83 14.23 15.86 16.07
CA PRO A 83 12.77 15.82 16.01
C PRO A 83 12.17 16.46 14.75
N ASP A 84 12.90 17.35 14.07
CA ASP A 84 12.44 17.91 12.80
C ASP A 84 12.31 16.87 11.69
N LEU A 85 13.04 15.76 11.77
CA LEU A 85 13.02 14.68 10.78
C LEU A 85 11.83 13.73 10.95
N THR A 86 11.08 13.80 12.05
CA THR A 86 9.97 12.89 12.34
C THR A 86 8.61 13.46 11.90
N LYS A 87 8.55 14.75 11.57
CA LYS A 87 7.31 15.53 11.32
C LYS A 87 6.42 15.00 10.20
N LYS A 88 6.97 14.18 9.31
CA LYS A 88 6.23 13.63 8.16
C LYS A 88 5.49 12.34 8.49
N ALA A 89 5.87 11.64 9.56
CA ALA A 89 5.21 10.39 9.94
C ALA A 89 3.75 10.62 10.33
N THR A 90 2.90 9.61 10.14
CA THR A 90 1.47 9.67 10.54
C THR A 90 1.34 9.75 12.05
N LEU A 91 2.16 8.99 12.77
CA LEU A 91 2.25 8.97 14.22
C LEU A 91 3.71 8.77 14.62
N VAL A 92 4.16 9.45 15.67
CA VAL A 92 5.49 9.25 16.25
C VAL A 92 5.30 8.73 17.67
N LEU A 93 5.89 7.58 17.96
CA LEU A 93 5.89 6.96 19.28
C LEU A 93 7.30 6.94 19.84
N LYS A 94 7.43 6.94 21.17
CA LYS A 94 8.75 6.72 21.79
C LYS A 94 9.13 5.26 21.82
N SER A 95 8.12 4.38 21.82
CA SER A 95 8.32 2.95 21.87
C SER A 95 7.11 2.19 21.35
N MET A 96 7.30 0.93 20.98
CA MET A 96 6.21 0.06 20.49
C MET A 96 5.17 -0.26 21.56
N GLU A 97 5.51 -0.20 22.85
CA GLU A 97 4.57 -0.40 23.96
C GLU A 97 3.49 0.70 24.03
N GLU A 98 3.74 1.86 23.42
CA GLU A 98 2.76 2.96 23.33
C GLU A 98 1.79 2.77 22.14
N PHE A 99 2.02 1.76 21.30
CA PHE A 99 1.19 1.52 20.12
C PHE A 99 -0.22 1.08 20.53
N GLN A 100 -1.21 1.83 20.06
CA GLN A 100 -2.65 1.56 20.22
C GLN A 100 -3.22 1.12 18.86
N PRO A 101 -3.35 -0.20 18.61
CA PRO A 101 -3.82 -0.70 17.31
C PRO A 101 -5.21 -0.19 16.93
N GLU A 102 -6.06 0.09 17.92
CA GLU A 102 -7.42 0.62 17.75
C GLU A 102 -7.47 1.95 17.00
N LEU A 103 -6.42 2.78 17.07
CA LEU A 103 -6.32 4.04 16.31
C LEU A 103 -6.27 3.81 14.79
N PHE A 104 -5.90 2.61 14.37
CA PHE A 104 -5.79 2.19 12.98
C PHE A 104 -6.86 1.16 12.60
N GLY A 105 -7.89 0.97 13.46
CA GLY A 105 -8.96 0.00 13.23
C GLY A 105 -8.56 -1.47 13.43
N LEU A 106 -7.44 -1.71 14.12
CA LEU A 106 -6.97 -3.05 14.47
C LEU A 106 -7.49 -3.47 15.86
N PRO A 107 -7.55 -4.79 16.17
CA PRO A 107 -7.91 -5.27 17.51
C PRO A 107 -6.93 -4.78 18.58
N PRO A 108 -7.38 -4.53 19.82
CA PRO A 108 -6.51 -4.10 20.91
C PRO A 108 -5.45 -5.16 21.24
N ASN A 109 -4.34 -4.72 21.84
CA ASN A 109 -3.34 -5.64 22.39
C ASN A 109 -3.95 -6.42 23.59
N ASP A 110 -3.59 -7.69 23.72
CA ASP A 110 -4.02 -8.59 24.82
C ASP A 110 -3.42 -8.21 26.19
#